data_AF-A0A6L8B508-F1
#
_entry.id   AF-A0A6L8B508-F1
#
_cell.length_a   1.000
_cell.length_b   1.000
_cell.length_c   1.000
_cell.angle_alpha   90.00
_cell.angle_beta   90.00
_cell.angle_gamma   90.00
#
_symmetry.space_group_name_H-M   'P 1'
#
loop_
_entity.id
_entity.type
_entity.pdbx_description
1 polymer ?
#
loop_
_entity_poly.entity_id
_entity_poly.type
_entity_poly.pdbx_seq_one_letter_code
_entity_poly.pdbx_strand_id
1 'polypeptide(L)'
;MQQTHTSILLCSVFVLMILIGCASHDVTSTKDYNQFAIKAAQAGLWNEAIFRWKQVVSIDPDNAAAHNNLGVGYEAMGKIAEAKSAYQRATELEPNSKYYRINYRRCRLHIRRSGTDNDEISSEPMQVPEDD
;
A
#
# COMPACT_ATOMS: atom_id res chain seq x y z
N MET A 1 -23.83 -49.50 -19.66
CA MET A 1 -23.27 -48.26 -20.26
C MET A 1 -23.59 -46.97 -19.49
N GLN A 2 -24.34 -47.00 -18.38
CA GLN A 2 -24.78 -45.76 -17.69
C GLN A 2 -23.84 -45.27 -16.57
N GLN A 3 -22.91 -46.11 -16.11
CA GLN A 3 -22.02 -45.82 -14.98
C GLN A 3 -20.81 -44.94 -15.35
N THR A 4 -20.42 -44.90 -16.62
CA THR A 4 -19.30 -44.09 -17.11
C THR A 4 -19.66 -42.60 -17.19
N HIS A 5 -20.91 -42.27 -17.49
CA HIS A 5 -21.37 -40.89 -17.62
C HIS A 5 -21.45 -40.15 -16.28
N THR A 6 -21.87 -40.83 -15.20
CA THR A 6 -21.97 -40.22 -13.87
C THR A 6 -20.59 -39.96 -13.26
N SER A 7 -19.62 -40.84 -13.46
CA SER A 7 -18.24 -40.65 -13.00
C SER A 7 -17.53 -39.48 -13.69
N ILE A 8 -17.73 -39.30 -14.99
CA ILE A 8 -17.13 -38.19 -15.75
C ILE A 8 -17.73 -36.84 -15.29
N LEU A 9 -19.04 -36.80 -15.04
CA LEU A 9 -19.71 -35.60 -14.55
C LEU A 9 -19.23 -35.20 -13.15
N LEU A 10 -18.98 -36.19 -12.27
CA LEU A 10 -18.47 -35.93 -10.92
C LEU A 10 -17.04 -35.35 -10.98
N CYS A 11 -16.18 -35.93 -11.83
CA CYS A 11 -14.81 -35.45 -12.02
C CYS A 11 -14.77 -34.04 -12.62
N SER A 12 -15.64 -33.72 -13.58
CA SER A 12 -15.67 -32.39 -14.20
C SER A 12 -16.15 -31.31 -13.23
N VAL A 13 -17.13 -31.61 -12.38
CA VAL A 13 -17.58 -30.68 -11.32
C VAL A 13 -16.50 -30.48 -10.27
N PHE A 14 -15.78 -31.53 -9.88
CA PHE A 14 -14.69 -31.44 -8.90
C PHE A 14 -13.51 -30.60 -9.43
N VAL A 15 -13.16 -30.76 -10.72
CA VAL A 15 -12.14 -29.93 -11.38
C VAL A 15 -12.60 -28.48 -11.52
N LEU A 16 -13.89 -28.24 -11.80
CA LEU A 16 -14.45 -26.87 -11.84
C LEU A 16 -14.39 -26.18 -10.46
N MET A 17 -14.67 -26.90 -9.37
CA MET A 17 -14.59 -26.35 -8.01
C MET A 17 -13.17 -25.96 -7.61
N ILE A 18 -12.17 -26.71 -8.07
CA ILE A 18 -10.75 -26.38 -7.86
C ILE A 18 -10.35 -25.12 -8.65
N LEU A 19 -10.88 -24.94 -9.87
CA LEU A 19 -10.56 -23.79 -10.73
C LEU A 19 -11.25 -22.49 -10.29
N ILE A 20 -12.42 -22.55 -9.66
CA ILE A 20 -13.13 -21.37 -9.13
C ILE A 20 -12.44 -20.81 -7.87
N GLY A 21 -11.60 -21.59 -7.19
CA GLY A 21 -10.97 -21.24 -5.90
C GLY A 21 -9.82 -20.22 -5.92
N CYS A 22 -9.32 -19.80 -7.10
CA CYS A 22 -8.10 -18.99 -7.17
C CYS A 22 -8.32 -17.47 -7.29
N ALA A 23 -9.52 -17.00 -7.64
CA ALA A 23 -9.73 -15.58 -8.00
C ALA A 23 -10.23 -14.68 -6.85
N SER A 24 -10.61 -15.25 -5.70
CA SER A 24 -11.35 -14.54 -4.65
C SER A 24 -10.64 -14.45 -3.29
N HIS A 25 -9.46 -15.04 -3.13
CA HIS A 25 -8.69 -14.99 -1.87
C HIS A 25 -7.74 -13.78 -1.74
N ASP A 26 -7.48 -13.02 -2.81
CA ASP A 26 -6.40 -12.02 -2.81
C ASP A 26 -6.88 -10.60 -2.43
N VAL A 27 -8.04 -10.17 -2.95
CA VAL A 27 -8.59 -8.81 -2.71
C VAL A 27 -9.18 -8.67 -1.30
N THR A 28 -9.83 -9.72 -0.79
CA THR A 28 -10.40 -9.74 0.56
C THR A 28 -9.30 -9.56 1.62
N SER A 29 -8.15 -10.21 1.40
CA SER A 29 -6.99 -10.13 2.27
C SER A 29 -6.43 -8.71 2.39
N THR A 30 -6.32 -8.01 1.25
CA THR A 30 -5.78 -6.64 1.20
C THR A 30 -6.64 -5.64 1.97
N LYS A 31 -7.97 -5.73 1.82
CA LYS A 31 -8.91 -4.88 2.56
C LYS A 31 -8.85 -5.14 4.07
N ASP A 32 -8.79 -6.41 4.46
CA ASP A 32 -8.71 -6.80 5.87
C ASP A 32 -7.38 -6.36 6.51
N TYR A 33 -6.26 -6.51 5.80
CA TYR A 33 -4.97 -6.00 6.23
C TYR A 33 -4.97 -4.48 6.39
N ASN A 34 -5.54 -3.75 5.44
CA ASN A 34 -5.63 -2.30 5.53
C ASN A 34 -6.51 -1.85 6.70
N GLN A 35 -7.66 -2.49 6.91
CA GLN A 35 -8.54 -2.15 8.03
C GLN A 35 -7.89 -2.45 9.37
N PHE A 36 -7.19 -3.58 9.50
CA PHE A 36 -6.40 -3.89 10.69
C PHE A 36 -5.33 -2.83 10.92
N ALA A 37 -4.57 -2.48 9.88
CA ALA A 37 -3.47 -1.53 9.97
C ALA A 37 -3.94 -0.16 10.48
N ILE A 38 -5.08 0.31 9.97
CA ILE A 38 -5.70 1.57 10.43
C ILE A 38 -6.07 1.50 11.91
N LYS A 39 -6.69 0.40 12.37
CA LYS A 39 -7.03 0.21 13.79
C LYS A 39 -5.79 0.14 14.67
N ALA A 40 -4.75 -0.56 14.22
CA ALA A 40 -3.47 -0.66 14.91
C ALA A 40 -2.80 0.73 15.04
N ALA A 41 -2.78 1.51 13.96
CA ALA A 41 -2.28 2.88 13.95
C ALA A 41 -3.06 3.80 14.92
N GLN A 42 -4.38 3.71 14.93
CA GLN A 42 -5.23 4.43 15.88
C GLN A 42 -4.94 4.06 17.34
N ALA A 43 -4.50 2.83 17.59
CA ALA A 43 -4.07 2.35 18.91
C ALA A 43 -2.58 2.66 19.21
N GLY A 44 -1.85 3.34 18.32
CA GLY A 44 -0.42 3.62 18.47
C GLY A 44 0.50 2.41 18.24
N LEU A 45 -0.06 1.29 17.76
CA LEU A 45 0.66 0.05 17.43
C LEU A 45 1.29 0.17 16.03
N TRP A 46 2.28 1.07 15.92
CA TRP A 46 2.86 1.46 14.65
C TRP A 46 3.62 0.34 13.93
N ASN A 47 4.29 -0.56 14.68
CA ASN A 47 4.99 -1.70 14.08
C ASN A 47 4.01 -2.66 13.39
N GLU A 48 2.88 -2.94 14.04
CA GLU A 48 1.83 -3.81 13.54
C GLU A 48 1.12 -3.18 12.33
N ALA A 49 0.86 -1.87 12.40
CA ALA A 49 0.29 -1.12 11.28
C ALA A 49 1.21 -1.16 10.05
N ILE A 50 2.49 -0.85 10.23
CA ILE A 50 3.51 -0.92 9.17
C ILE A 50 3.61 -2.34 8.60
N PHE A 51 3.63 -3.36 9.46
CA PHE A 51 3.69 -4.75 9.02
C PHE A 51 2.52 -5.10 8.09
N ARG A 52 1.29 -4.70 8.45
CA ARG A 52 0.11 -4.96 7.62
C ARG A 52 0.08 -4.14 6.34
N TRP A 53 0.46 -2.87 6.36
CA TRP A 53 0.57 -2.11 5.12
C TRP A 53 1.68 -2.64 4.19
N LYS A 54 2.75 -3.22 4.74
CA LYS A 54 3.74 -3.97 3.93
C LYS A 54 3.14 -5.17 3.22
N GLN A 55 2.22 -5.89 3.87
CA GLN A 55 1.50 -6.99 3.22
C GLN A 55 0.58 -6.47 2.10
N VAL A 56 -0.11 -5.36 2.34
CA VAL A 56 -0.92 -4.69 1.30
C VAL A 56 -0.07 -4.36 0.07
N VAL A 57 1.07 -3.69 0.24
CA VAL A 57 1.93 -3.33 -0.91
C VAL A 57 2.65 -4.53 -1.53
N SER A 58 2.75 -5.67 -0.84
CA SER A 58 3.27 -6.91 -1.45
C SER A 58 2.26 -7.59 -2.37
N ILE A 59 0.97 -7.42 -2.10
CA ILE A 59 -0.13 -7.95 -2.91
C ILE A 59 -0.49 -6.98 -4.02
N ASP A 60 -0.58 -5.68 -3.69
CA ASP A 60 -0.90 -4.58 -4.59
C ASP A 60 0.21 -3.51 -4.51
N PRO A 61 1.30 -3.66 -5.29
CA PRO A 61 2.44 -2.73 -5.28
C PRO A 61 2.10 -1.30 -5.70
N ASP A 62 0.97 -1.11 -6.38
CA ASP A 62 0.52 0.18 -6.91
C ASP A 62 -0.55 0.83 -6.02
N ASN A 63 -0.76 0.30 -4.82
CA ASN A 63 -1.66 0.88 -3.83
C ASN A 63 -1.10 2.18 -3.22
N ALA A 64 -1.39 3.31 -3.85
CA ALA A 64 -0.88 4.63 -3.42
C ALA A 64 -1.26 4.95 -1.96
N ALA A 65 -2.46 4.58 -1.53
CA ALA A 65 -2.93 4.81 -0.16
C ALA A 65 -2.11 4.03 0.88
N ALA A 66 -1.76 2.77 0.59
CA ALA A 66 -0.93 1.96 1.48
C ALA A 66 0.51 2.50 1.57
N HIS A 67 1.08 2.97 0.46
CA HIS A 67 2.38 3.65 0.48
C HIS A 67 2.34 4.94 1.30
N ASN A 68 1.29 5.76 1.15
CA ASN A 68 1.12 6.94 2.00
C ASN A 68 0.99 6.56 3.49
N ASN A 69 0.23 5.53 3.81
CA ASN A 69 0.05 5.09 5.19
C ASN A 69 1.34 4.50 5.79
N LEU A 70 2.16 3.80 5.00
CA LEU A 70 3.51 3.41 5.39
C LEU A 70 4.34 4.65 5.74
N GLY A 71 4.25 5.71 4.94
CA GLY A 71 4.88 7.00 5.24
C GLY A 71 4.49 7.54 6.62
N VAL A 72 3.20 7.54 6.94
CA VAL A 72 2.69 7.97 8.25
C VAL A 72 3.23 7.09 9.38
N GLY A 73 3.18 5.76 9.20
CA GLY A 73 3.69 4.82 10.21
C GLY A 73 5.18 4.97 10.47
N TYR A 74 5.97 5.20 9.41
CA TYR A 74 7.41 5.45 9.55
C TYR A 74 7.72 6.80 10.21
N GLU A 75 6.99 7.87 9.90
CA GLU A 75 7.12 9.16 10.61
C GLU A 75 6.84 9.00 12.10
N ALA A 76 5.78 8.27 12.47
CA ALA A 76 5.44 8.02 13.87
C ALA A 76 6.52 7.23 14.62
N MET A 77 7.32 6.45 13.90
CA MET A 77 8.45 5.69 14.43
C MET A 77 9.79 6.44 14.36
N GLY A 78 9.81 7.69 13.88
CA GLY A 78 11.04 8.47 13.66
C GLY A 78 11.90 7.98 12.50
N LYS A 79 11.38 7.08 11.66
CA LYS A 79 12.05 6.50 10.49
C LYS A 79 11.86 7.38 9.26
N ILE A 80 12.42 8.59 9.32
CA ILE A 80 12.07 9.66 8.38
C ILE A 80 12.53 9.37 6.94
N ALA A 81 13.64 8.64 6.75
CA ALA A 81 14.13 8.26 5.42
C ALA A 81 13.18 7.26 4.71
N GLU A 82 12.72 6.25 5.45
CA GLU A 82 11.72 5.29 4.96
C GLU A 82 10.38 5.98 4.70
N ALA A 83 10.00 6.94 5.55
CA ALA A 83 8.80 7.74 5.35
C ALA A 83 8.84 8.54 4.04
N LYS A 84 9.95 9.23 3.76
CA LYS A 84 10.17 9.97 2.51
C LYS A 84 9.97 9.07 1.30
N SER A 85 10.58 7.89 1.31
CA SER A 85 10.52 6.92 0.22
C SER A 85 9.08 6.43 -0.02
N ALA A 86 8.35 6.11 1.05
CA ALA A 86 6.96 5.65 0.96
C ALA A 86 6.01 6.75 0.45
N TYR A 87 6.16 7.99 0.94
CA TYR A 87 5.37 9.12 0.44
C TYR A 87 5.68 9.46 -1.02
N GLN A 88 6.96 9.39 -1.41
CA GLN A 88 7.35 9.58 -2.81
C GLN A 88 6.65 8.56 -3.72
N ARG A 89 6.66 7.27 -3.34
CA ARG A 89 5.98 6.24 -4.13
C ARG A 89 4.47 6.51 -4.26
N ALA A 90 3.81 6.98 -3.20
CA ALA A 90 2.40 7.38 -3.27
C ALA A 90 2.16 8.54 -4.26
N THR A 91 3.07 9.52 -4.33
CA THR A 91 2.97 10.63 -5.28
C THR A 91 3.29 10.23 -6.72
N GLU A 92 4.16 9.24 -6.94
CA GLU A 92 4.44 8.69 -8.27
C GLU A 92 3.24 7.90 -8.82
N LEU A 93 2.54 7.17 -7.95
CA LEU A 93 1.36 6.38 -8.31
C LEU A 93 0.13 7.25 -8.58
N GLU A 94 -0.09 8.29 -7.78
CA GLU A 94 -1.20 9.22 -7.94
C GLU A 94 -0.71 10.69 -7.94
N PRO A 95 -0.14 11.18 -9.06
CA PRO A 95 0.48 12.51 -9.13
C PRO A 95 -0.49 13.68 -8.93
N ASN A 96 -1.79 13.44 -9.21
CA ASN A 96 -2.84 14.45 -9.06
C ASN A 96 -3.38 14.56 -7.62
N SER A 97 -2.99 13.64 -6.72
CA SER A 97 -3.43 13.65 -5.33
C SER A 97 -2.77 14.79 -4.54
N LYS A 98 -3.51 15.89 -4.34
CA LYS A 98 -3.07 17.00 -3.45
C LYS A 98 -2.71 16.47 -2.05
N TYR A 99 -3.42 15.44 -1.58
CA TYR A 99 -3.22 14.83 -0.27
C TYR A 99 -1.84 14.18 -0.11
N TYR A 100 -1.44 13.29 -1.04
CA TYR A 100 -0.12 12.65 -0.98
C TYR A 100 1.01 13.65 -1.16
N ARG A 101 0.84 14.63 -2.05
CA ARG A 101 1.82 15.70 -2.27
C ARG A 101 2.06 16.53 -1.02
N ILE A 102 1.02 16.84 -0.24
CA ILE A 102 1.15 17.58 1.03
C ILE A 102 1.94 16.76 2.06
N ASN A 103 1.65 15.46 2.22
CA ASN A 103 2.37 14.61 3.15
C ASN A 103 3.85 14.45 2.77
N TYR A 104 4.14 14.22 1.50
CA TYR A 104 5.52 14.13 1.00
C TYR A 104 6.28 15.43 1.23
N ARG A 105 5.68 16.58 0.87
CA ARG A 105 6.29 17.90 1.08
C ARG A 105 6.56 18.19 2.55
N ARG A 106 5.62 17.84 3.45
CA ARG A 106 5.80 17.98 4.90
C ARG A 106 7.00 17.15 5.38
N CYS A 107 7.08 15.88 4.97
CA CYS A 107 8.18 14.98 5.33
C CYS A 107 9.54 15.54 4.86
N ARG A 108 9.65 15.99 3.60
CA ARG A 108 10.88 16.63 3.08
C ARG A 108 11.29 17.86 3.87
N LEU A 109 10.34 18.71 4.25
CA LEU A 109 10.63 19.90 5.08
C LEU A 109 11.13 19.52 6.48
N HIS A 110 10.64 18.42 7.04
CA HIS A 110 11.14 17.89 8.31
C HIS A 110 12.62 17.49 8.18
N ILE A 111 12.98 16.69 7.15
CA ILE A 111 14.36 16.24 6.89
C ILE A 111 15.31 17.42 6.70
N ARG A 112 14.92 18.41 5.89
CA ARG A 112 15.72 19.60 5.64
C ARG A 112 16.01 20.39 6.92
N ARG A 113 15.03 20.45 7.83
CA ARG A 113 15.18 21.14 9.13
C ARG A 113 16.02 20.34 10.12
N SER A 114 15.96 19.01 10.09
CA SER A 114 16.76 18.15 10.95
C SER A 114 18.21 17.99 10.50
N GLY A 115 18.59 18.53 9.33
CA GLY A 115 19.95 18.42 8.80
C GLY A 115 20.33 16.98 8.42
N THR A 116 19.33 16.10 8.25
CA THR A 116 19.50 14.67 7.92
C THR A 116 19.57 14.41 6.41
N ASP A 117 19.63 15.47 5.59
CA ASP A 117 19.81 15.39 4.14
C ASP A 117 21.31 15.13 3.85
N ASN A 118 21.66 13.88 3.52
CA ASN A 118 22.99 13.55 2.99
C ASN A 118 23.02 13.32 1.48
N ASP A 119 21.89 13.30 0.77
CA ASP A 119 21.90 13.10 -0.68
C ASP A 119 20.92 14.01 -1.45
N GLU A 120 21.55 14.70 -2.40
CA GLU A 120 21.13 15.20 -3.70
C GLU A 120 19.96 16.18 -3.82
N ILE A 121 20.35 17.35 -4.32
CA ILE A 121 19.53 18.39 -4.92
C ILE A 121 18.78 17.78 -6.13
N SER A 122 17.71 17.04 -5.89
CA SER A 122 16.59 17.05 -6.83
C SER A 122 15.77 18.29 -6.50
N SER A 123 16.25 19.38 -7.08
CA SER A 123 15.54 20.63 -7.30
C SER A 123 14.35 20.39 -8.23
N GLU A 124 13.49 19.41 -7.92
CA GLU A 124 12.18 19.38 -8.52
C GLU A 124 11.42 20.57 -7.95
N PRO A 125 11.12 21.57 -8.80
CA PRO A 125 10.37 22.72 -8.35
C PRO A 125 9.03 22.21 -7.84
N MET A 126 8.63 22.78 -6.72
CA MET A 126 7.27 22.64 -6.22
C MET A 126 6.32 22.97 -7.37
N GLN A 127 5.70 21.97 -7.97
CA GLN A 127 4.55 22.16 -8.83
C GLN A 127 3.45 22.71 -7.92
N VAL A 128 3.39 24.05 -7.86
CA VAL A 128 2.25 24.78 -7.35
C VAL A 128 1.10 24.32 -8.24
N PRO A 129 0.02 23.74 -7.69
CA PRO A 129 -1.16 23.47 -8.49
C PRO A 129 -1.57 24.82 -9.10
N GLU A 130 -1.62 24.91 -10.43
CA GLU A 130 -2.30 26.02 -11.06
C GLU A 130 -3.76 25.91 -10.61
N ASP A 131 -4.18 26.89 -9.80
CA ASP A 131 -5.56 27.05 -9.40
C ASP A 131 -6.29 27.68 -10.59
N ASP A 132 -7.11 26.90 -11.29
CA ASP A 132 -8.16 27.38 -12.20
C ASP A 132 -9.40 27.82 -11.39
#